data_AF-A0A7Z0EL21-F1
#
_entry.id   AF-A0A7Z0EL21-F1
#
_cell.length_a   1.000
_cell.length_b   1.000
_cell.length_c   1.000
_cell.angle_alpha   90.00
_cell.angle_beta   90.00
_cell.angle_gamma   90.00
#
_symmetry.space_group_name_H-M   'P 1'
#
loop_
_entity.id
_entity.type
_entity.pdbx_description
1 polymer ?
#
loop_
_entity_poly.entity_id
_entity_poly.type
_entity_poly.pdbx_seq_one_letter_code
_entity_poly.pdbx_strand_id
1 'polypeptide(L)'
;MEATMNQGKAEERVEELITEATAVLPDSLELESLGGITANPCDDLANGGAEGPVSVGRTYWLDGLPVEENEADVELLLEFWTDNGYRVTDDRRPEQLSVFVEDEEDSFRMSVQSSVQGDLSISASSPCVWPEGTPEA
;
A
#
# COMPACT_ATOMS: atom_id res chain seq x y z
N MET A 1 -13.46 17.06 17.13
CA MET A 1 -13.18 17.34 15.70
C MET A 1 -12.43 16.13 15.20
N GLU A 2 -13.16 15.13 14.69
CA GLU A 2 -12.52 14.03 13.97
C GLU A 2 -12.09 14.60 12.63
N ALA A 3 -10.78 14.76 12.47
CA ALA A 3 -10.27 15.32 11.25
C ALA A 3 -10.42 14.26 10.15
N THR A 4 -11.33 14.51 9.21
CA THR A 4 -11.59 13.64 8.06
C THR A 4 -10.26 13.33 7.34
N MET A 5 -10.08 12.07 6.95
CA MET A 5 -8.95 11.67 6.12
C MET A 5 -9.03 12.45 4.81
N ASN A 6 -7.96 13.19 4.49
CA ASN A 6 -7.82 13.98 3.26
C ASN A 6 -6.61 13.49 2.47
N GLN A 7 -6.39 14.01 1.27
CA GLN A 7 -5.31 13.52 0.40
C GLN A 7 -3.93 13.59 1.08
N GLY A 8 -3.56 14.74 1.67
CA GLY A 8 -2.24 14.89 2.30
C GLY A 8 -2.00 13.94 3.48
N LYS A 9 -3.04 13.64 4.27
CA LYS A 9 -2.94 12.63 5.34
C LYS A 9 -2.90 11.21 4.82
N ALA A 10 -3.62 10.93 3.72
CA ALA A 10 -3.56 9.64 3.07
C ALA A 10 -2.16 9.37 2.47
N GLU A 11 -1.53 10.41 1.93
CA GLU A 11 -0.13 10.37 1.47
C GLU A 11 0.84 10.02 2.60
N GLU A 12 0.75 10.72 3.73
CA GLU A 12 1.57 10.44 4.91
C GLU A 12 1.34 9.02 5.42
N ARG A 13 0.07 8.61 5.58
CA ARG A 13 -0.28 7.28 6.07
C ARG A 13 0.22 6.16 5.16
N VAL A 14 0.14 6.32 3.84
CA VAL A 14 0.67 5.33 2.88
C VAL A 14 2.17 5.11 3.07
N GLU A 15 2.95 6.16 3.31
CA GLU A 15 4.40 6.05 3.56
C GLU A 15 4.69 5.41 4.93
N GLU A 16 3.92 5.78 5.96
CA GLU A 16 4.01 5.17 7.29
C GLU A 16 3.79 3.66 7.21
N LEU A 17 2.70 3.23 6.56
CA LEU A 17 2.37 1.80 6.42
C LEU A 17 3.49 1.00 5.73
N ILE A 18 4.08 1.54 4.67
CA ILE A 18 5.22 0.89 3.98
C ILE A 18 6.44 0.83 4.91
N THR A 19 6.71 1.87 5.67
CA THR A 19 7.83 1.92 6.61
C THR A 19 7.64 0.92 7.75
N GLU A 20 6.43 0.83 8.30
CA GLU A 20 6.07 -0.10 9.37
C GLU A 20 6.20 -1.55 8.90
N ALA A 21 5.66 -1.87 7.72
CA ALA A 21 5.75 -3.23 7.17
C ALA A 21 7.18 -3.63 6.80
N THR A 22 7.97 -2.72 6.25
CA THR A 22 9.35 -3.05 5.84
C THR A 22 10.32 -3.19 7.02
N ALA A 23 9.93 -2.74 8.22
CA ALA A 23 10.73 -2.90 9.43
C ALA A 23 10.86 -4.36 9.93
N VAL A 24 10.03 -5.30 9.45
CA VAL A 24 10.18 -6.73 9.77
C VAL A 24 11.14 -7.46 8.82
N LEU A 25 11.56 -6.80 7.74
CA LEU A 25 12.48 -7.35 6.75
C LEU A 25 13.95 -7.14 7.16
N PRO A 26 14.90 -7.84 6.51
CA PRO A 26 16.33 -7.69 6.81
C PRO A 26 16.84 -6.25 6.73
N ASP A 27 17.80 -5.89 7.59
CA ASP A 27 18.45 -4.55 7.59
C ASP A 27 19.20 -4.21 6.29
N SER A 28 19.42 -5.19 5.41
CA SER A 28 20.01 -4.99 4.09
C SER A 28 19.05 -4.40 3.07
N LEU A 29 17.76 -4.30 3.41
CA LEU A 29 16.73 -3.74 2.54
C LEU A 29 16.96 -2.26 2.27
N GLU A 30 16.91 -1.89 0.99
CA GLU A 30 16.84 -0.51 0.53
C GLU A 30 15.53 -0.27 -0.24
N LEU A 31 14.79 0.79 0.11
CA LEU A 31 13.57 1.17 -0.60
C LEU A 31 13.90 2.04 -1.81
N GLU A 32 13.76 1.49 -3.01
CA GLU A 32 13.89 2.26 -4.25
C GLU A 32 12.52 2.68 -4.77
N SER A 33 12.32 3.99 -4.97
CA SER A 33 11.03 4.55 -5.35
C SER A 33 10.62 4.16 -6.77
N LEU A 34 9.49 3.46 -6.93
CA LEU A 34 8.91 3.12 -8.23
C LEU A 34 8.00 4.26 -8.72
N GLY A 35 8.58 5.45 -8.85
CA GLY A 35 7.85 6.69 -9.15
C GLY A 35 7.44 7.48 -7.90
N GLY A 36 6.65 8.53 -8.09
CA GLY A 36 6.15 9.37 -7.00
C GLY A 36 4.83 8.85 -6.43
N ILE A 37 4.32 9.55 -5.42
CA ILE A 37 2.93 9.41 -4.97
C ILE A 37 1.99 9.58 -6.16
N THR A 38 1.04 8.65 -6.27
CA THR A 38 -0.04 8.71 -7.27
C THR A 38 -1.34 9.10 -6.57
N ALA A 39 -2.15 9.92 -7.22
CA ALA A 39 -3.51 10.24 -6.80
C ALA A 39 -4.43 10.00 -8.00
N ASN A 40 -5.26 8.97 -7.92
CA ASN A 40 -6.15 8.57 -9.00
C ASN A 40 -7.62 8.83 -8.60
N PRO A 41 -8.46 9.35 -9.50
CA PRO A 41 -9.88 9.52 -9.23
C PRO A 41 -10.53 8.16 -8.96
N CYS A 42 -11.36 8.10 -7.93
CA CYS A 42 -12.09 6.88 -7.57
C CYS A 42 -13.32 6.61 -8.45
N ASP A 43 -13.93 7.68 -8.99
CA ASP A 43 -15.11 7.61 -9.84
C ASP A 43 -14.76 7.90 -11.30
N ASP A 44 -15.24 7.06 -12.22
CA ASP A 44 -15.26 7.32 -13.67
C ASP A 44 -16.27 8.44 -14.04
N LEU A 45 -17.08 8.88 -13.07
CA LEU A 45 -18.22 9.78 -13.23
C LEU A 45 -17.90 11.27 -13.04
N ALA A 46 -16.66 11.72 -13.26
CA ALA A 46 -16.30 13.14 -13.19
C ALA A 46 -16.88 13.97 -14.37
N ASN A 47 -18.20 13.99 -14.48
CA ASN A 47 -18.94 14.98 -15.25
C ASN A 47 -19.02 16.28 -14.44
N GLY A 48 -17.94 17.06 -14.50
CA GLY A 48 -17.94 18.52 -14.33
C GLY A 48 -18.38 19.07 -12.98
N GLY A 49 -17.40 19.46 -12.14
CA GLY A 49 -17.64 20.61 -11.24
C GLY A 49 -16.77 20.73 -9.97
N ALA A 50 -16.22 19.65 -9.43
CA ALA A 50 -15.34 19.68 -8.27
C ALA A 50 -14.36 18.48 -8.34
N GLU A 51 -13.17 18.60 -7.76
CA GLU A 51 -12.22 17.48 -7.65
C GLU A 51 -12.88 16.38 -6.82
N GLY A 52 -13.25 15.26 -7.48
CA GLY A 52 -13.91 14.13 -6.83
C GLY A 52 -12.99 13.40 -5.85
N PRO A 53 -13.49 12.35 -5.17
CA PRO A 53 -12.66 11.56 -4.27
C PRO A 53 -11.53 10.88 -5.05
N VAL A 54 -10.35 10.84 -4.44
CA VAL A 54 -9.14 10.25 -4.99
C VAL A 54 -8.64 9.13 -4.09
N SER A 55 -8.00 8.12 -4.68
CA SER A 55 -7.19 7.14 -3.96
C SER A 55 -5.72 7.48 -4.19
N VAL A 56 -4.99 7.54 -3.09
CA VAL A 56 -3.56 7.81 -3.08
C VAL A 56 -2.80 6.50 -3.01
N GLY A 57 -1.70 6.35 -3.73
CA GLY A 57 -0.86 5.17 -3.62
C GLY A 57 0.63 5.45 -3.83
N ARG A 58 1.45 4.62 -3.20
CA ARG A 58 2.91 4.60 -3.34
C ARG A 58 3.39 3.17 -3.55
N THR A 59 4.45 3.03 -4.32
CA THR A 59 5.13 1.75 -4.55
C THR A 59 6.64 1.93 -4.45
N TYR A 60 7.30 0.96 -3.82
CA TYR A 60 8.75 0.85 -3.75
C TYR A 60 9.19 -0.54 -4.25
N TRP A 61 10.34 -0.60 -4.90
CA TRP A 61 11.13 -1.82 -5.01
C TRP A 61 11.83 -2.08 -3.67
N LEU A 62 11.92 -3.36 -3.32
CA LEU A 62 12.65 -3.86 -2.16
C LEU A 62 14.04 -4.34 -2.62
N ASP A 63 14.99 -3.41 -2.75
CA ASP A 63 16.34 -3.72 -3.20
C ASP A 63 17.19 -4.32 -2.05
N GLY A 64 18.24 -5.07 -2.39
CA GLY A 64 19.11 -5.70 -1.38
C GLY A 64 18.56 -6.98 -0.75
N LEU A 65 17.38 -7.47 -1.17
CA LEU A 65 16.85 -8.77 -0.77
C LEU A 65 17.27 -9.87 -1.75
N PRO A 66 17.79 -11.01 -1.28
CA PRO A 66 18.12 -12.13 -2.15
C PRO A 66 16.87 -12.87 -2.63
N VAL A 67 16.75 -13.07 -3.95
CA VAL A 67 15.58 -13.74 -4.58
C VAL A 67 15.28 -15.12 -3.99
N GLU A 68 16.29 -15.83 -3.50
CA GLU A 68 16.16 -17.15 -2.86
C GLU A 68 15.36 -17.09 -1.54
N GLU A 69 15.33 -15.95 -0.86
CA GLU A 69 14.63 -15.75 0.42
C GLU A 69 13.26 -15.08 0.25
N ASN A 70 12.88 -14.68 -0.97
CA ASN A 70 11.65 -13.95 -1.24
C ASN A 70 10.39 -14.61 -0.66
N GLU A 71 10.30 -15.94 -0.67
CA GLU A 71 9.15 -16.66 -0.08
C GLU A 71 9.07 -16.44 1.43
N ALA A 72 10.22 -16.44 2.11
CA ALA A 72 10.33 -16.17 3.54
C ALA A 72 10.05 -14.68 3.85
N ASP A 73 10.59 -13.76 3.05
CA ASP A 73 10.33 -12.32 3.20
C ASP A 73 8.85 -11.98 3.05
N VAL A 74 8.17 -12.60 2.07
CA VAL A 74 6.71 -12.43 1.89
C VAL A 74 5.93 -13.06 3.04
N GLU A 75 6.40 -14.18 3.61
CA GLU A 75 5.77 -14.77 4.80
C GLU A 75 5.92 -13.88 6.04
N LEU A 76 7.06 -13.22 6.24
CA LEU A 76 7.26 -12.22 7.31
C LEU A 76 6.30 -11.03 7.18
N LEU A 77 6.15 -10.50 5.97
CA LEU A 77 5.19 -9.41 5.71
C LEU A 77 3.75 -9.85 5.96
N LEU A 78 3.39 -11.06 5.52
CA LEU A 78 2.06 -11.60 5.75
C LEU A 78 1.76 -11.77 7.24
N GLU A 79 2.70 -12.35 8.00
CA GLU A 79 2.57 -12.51 9.45
C GLU A 79 2.35 -11.14 10.11
N PHE A 80 3.22 -10.17 9.81
CA PHE A 80 3.09 -8.79 10.30
C PHE A 80 1.70 -8.20 10.01
N TRP A 81 1.22 -8.27 8.77
CA TRP A 81 -0.10 -7.76 8.42
C TRP A 81 -1.21 -8.45 9.20
N THR A 82 -1.19 -9.78 9.29
CA THR A 82 -2.25 -10.51 9.99
C THR A 82 -2.27 -10.26 11.50
N ASP A 83 -1.11 -10.04 12.12
CA ASP A 83 -1.01 -9.67 13.54
C ASP A 83 -1.45 -8.22 13.81
N ASN A 84 -1.43 -7.35 12.80
CA ASN A 84 -1.79 -5.93 12.91
C ASN A 84 -3.20 -5.61 12.36
N GLY A 85 -4.08 -6.59 12.26
CA GLY A 85 -5.49 -6.35 11.92
C GLY A 85 -5.78 -6.21 10.43
N TYR A 86 -4.85 -6.63 9.58
CA TYR A 86 -5.10 -6.73 8.15
C TYR A 86 -5.75 -8.05 7.79
N ARG A 87 -6.69 -7.99 6.86
CA ARG A 87 -7.28 -9.15 6.20
C ARG A 87 -6.63 -9.38 4.84
N VAL A 88 -6.29 -10.64 4.55
CA VAL A 88 -5.89 -11.06 3.21
C VAL A 88 -7.08 -10.97 2.25
N THR A 89 -6.90 -10.23 1.16
CA THR A 89 -7.91 -10.04 0.11
C THR A 89 -7.63 -10.89 -1.13
N ASP A 90 -6.36 -11.16 -1.42
CA ASP A 90 -5.92 -12.03 -2.52
C ASP A 90 -4.52 -12.59 -2.21
N ASP A 91 -4.30 -13.89 -2.38
CA ASP A 91 -2.98 -14.54 -2.25
C ASP A 91 -2.82 -15.48 -3.45
N ARG A 92 -1.79 -15.24 -4.26
CA ARG A 92 -1.55 -15.94 -5.54
C ARG A 92 -0.42 -16.96 -5.48
N ARG A 93 0.12 -17.21 -4.28
CA ARG A 93 1.21 -18.17 -4.10
C ARG A 93 0.70 -19.60 -4.25
N PRO A 94 1.55 -20.54 -4.75
CA PRO A 94 2.91 -20.33 -5.24
C PRO A 94 2.99 -19.96 -6.73
N GLU A 95 1.86 -19.81 -7.44
CA GLU A 95 1.83 -19.53 -8.89
C GLU A 95 2.46 -18.17 -9.24
N GLN A 96 2.21 -17.17 -8.39
CA GLN A 96 2.81 -15.85 -8.44
C GLN A 96 3.08 -15.41 -7.00
N LEU A 97 4.30 -14.94 -6.72
CA LEU A 97 4.65 -14.46 -5.39
C LEU A 97 4.04 -13.07 -5.16
N SER A 98 2.75 -13.07 -4.82
CA SER A 98 1.94 -11.87 -4.69
C SER A 98 0.85 -12.06 -3.64
N VAL A 99 0.76 -11.10 -2.72
CA VAL A 99 -0.22 -11.05 -1.64
C VAL A 99 -0.78 -9.64 -1.54
N PHE A 100 -2.10 -9.54 -1.35
CA PHE A 100 -2.84 -8.31 -1.15
C PHE A 100 -3.60 -8.37 0.16
N VAL A 101 -3.50 -7.30 0.95
CA VAL A 101 -4.16 -7.17 2.24
C VAL A 101 -4.91 -5.84 2.34
N GLU A 102 -5.92 -5.80 3.20
CA GLU A 102 -6.71 -4.61 3.52
C GLU A 102 -6.79 -4.48 5.04
N ASP A 103 -6.47 -3.29 5.55
CA ASP A 103 -6.64 -2.94 6.96
C ASP A 103 -8.13 -2.90 7.30
N GLU A 104 -8.55 -3.62 8.33
CA GLU A 104 -9.96 -3.72 8.70
C GLU A 104 -10.51 -2.45 9.39
N GLU A 105 -9.64 -1.58 9.92
CA GLU A 105 -10.03 -0.35 10.62
C GLU A 105 -10.15 0.84 9.66
N ASP A 106 -9.12 1.05 8.83
CA ASP A 106 -8.99 2.24 7.99
C ASP A 106 -9.15 1.96 6.48
N SER A 107 -9.31 0.70 6.07
CA SER A 107 -9.47 0.26 4.67
C SER A 107 -8.30 0.62 3.74
N PHE A 108 -7.13 0.96 4.28
CA PHE A 108 -5.91 1.05 3.47
C PHE A 108 -5.53 -0.34 3.00
N ARG A 109 -4.99 -0.40 1.78
CA ARG A 109 -4.58 -1.66 1.16
C ARG A 109 -3.08 -1.68 1.00
N MET A 110 -2.49 -2.83 1.26
CA MET A 110 -1.09 -3.09 0.97
C MET A 110 -0.95 -4.31 0.08
N SER A 111 0.16 -4.37 -0.64
CA SER A 111 0.52 -5.58 -1.37
C SER A 111 2.03 -5.74 -1.47
N VAL A 112 2.45 -7.00 -1.55
CA VAL A 112 3.80 -7.38 -1.97
C VAL A 112 3.70 -8.22 -3.23
N GLN A 113 4.58 -7.97 -4.20
CA GLN A 113 4.56 -8.62 -5.50
C GLN A 113 5.98 -8.83 -6.03
N SER A 114 6.27 -10.03 -6.54
CA SER A 114 7.50 -10.29 -7.30
C SER A 114 7.38 -9.86 -8.76
N SER A 115 8.43 -9.23 -9.27
CA SER A 115 8.65 -8.98 -10.69
C SER A 115 8.91 -10.29 -11.45
N VAL A 116 8.87 -10.24 -12.79
CA VAL A 116 9.26 -11.39 -13.63
C VAL A 116 10.73 -11.80 -13.42
N GLN A 117 11.57 -10.86 -12.96
CA GLN A 117 13.00 -11.09 -12.69
C GLN A 117 13.24 -11.56 -11.24
N GLY A 118 12.21 -11.56 -10.40
CA GLY A 118 12.29 -11.99 -9.00
C GLY A 118 12.36 -10.84 -8.00
N ASP A 119 12.53 -9.59 -8.42
CA ASP A 119 12.60 -8.45 -7.48
C ASP A 119 11.25 -8.24 -6.79
N LEU A 120 11.25 -8.03 -5.46
CA LEU A 120 10.04 -7.73 -4.73
C LEU A 120 9.71 -6.23 -4.80
N SER A 121 8.41 -5.94 -4.86
CA SER A 121 7.87 -4.59 -4.69
C SER A 121 6.83 -4.61 -3.58
N ILE A 122 6.76 -3.51 -2.83
CA ILE A 122 5.70 -3.25 -1.85
C ILE A 122 4.91 -2.02 -2.29
N SER A 123 3.60 -2.09 -2.17
CA SER A 123 2.69 -0.99 -2.45
C SER A 123 1.75 -0.77 -1.27
N ALA A 124 1.37 0.49 -1.04
CA ALA A 124 0.27 0.84 -0.18
C ALA A 124 -0.64 1.87 -0.88
N SER A 125 -1.94 1.79 -0.60
CA SER A 125 -2.93 2.70 -1.16
C SER A 125 -4.06 2.99 -0.18
N SER A 126 -4.55 4.22 -0.21
CA SER A 126 -5.65 4.68 0.62
C SER A 126 -7.01 4.24 0.07
N PRO A 127 -8.05 4.15 0.91
CA PRO A 127 -9.42 4.23 0.42
C PRO A 127 -9.66 5.57 -0.29
N CYS A 128 -10.84 5.71 -0.88
CA CYS A 128 -11.24 6.96 -1.53
C CYS A 128 -11.43 8.08 -0.51
N VAL A 129 -10.63 9.13 -0.64
CA VAL A 129 -10.62 10.30 0.24
C VAL A 129 -10.95 11.56 -0.54
N TRP A 130 -11.61 12.53 0.12
CA TRP A 130 -11.83 13.84 -0.48
C TRP A 130 -10.54 14.67 -0.37
N PRO A 131 -10.08 15.35 -1.45
CA PRO A 131 -8.80 16.05 -1.44
C PRO A 131 -8.64 17.05 -0.29
N GLU A 132 -9.66 17.85 -0.01
CA GLU A 132 -9.69 18.84 1.09
C GLU A 132 -10.35 18.31 2.37
N GLY A 133 -10.68 17.02 2.43
CA GLY A 133 -11.53 16.42 3.48
C GLY A 133 -13.02 16.58 3.18
N THR A 134 -13.87 15.83 3.89
CA THR A 134 -15.33 15.90 3.69
C THR A 134 -15.83 17.28 4.13
N PRO A 135 -16.59 18.03 3.28
CA PRO A 135 -17.22 19.26 3.74
C PRO A 135 -18.20 18.94 4.87
N GLU A 136 -18.13 19.69 5.98
CA GLU A 136 -19.16 19.67 7.01
C GLU A 136 -20.49 20.09 6.35
N ALA A 137 -21.52 19.25 6.50
CA ALA A 137 -22.85 19.49 5.96
C ALA A 137 -23.59 20.65 6.66
#